data_AF-L7EXK0-F1
#
_entry.id   AF-L7EXK0-F1
#
_cell.length_a   1.000
_cell.length_b   1.000
_cell.length_c   1.000
_cell.angle_alpha   90.00
_cell.angle_beta   90.00
_cell.angle_gamma   90.00
#
_symmetry.space_group_name_H-M   'P 1'
#
loop_
_entity.id
_entity.type
_entity.pdbx_description
1 polymer ?
#
loop_
_entity_poly.entity_id
_entity_poly.type
_entity_poly.pdbx_seq_one_letter_code
_entity_poly.pdbx_strand_id
1 'polypeptide(L)'
;MNNYRIEAPVRSYSGESAGVQFSKGTAFVDDSTKEGRAAIEYFRRQGYGVVLSDGKTDEERAQEIVTAIVGQRNPGSSAEPFDPAQHGVEDVLAHLDEADLDEATRVLDAEAAAKKPRVGITSKREDLLAAKTPAAPAGDDQKEAGQ
;
A
#
# COMPACT_ATOMS: atom_id res chain seq x y z
N MET A 1 -22.44 14.14 17.02
CA MET A 1 -22.68 12.86 16.34
C MET A 1 -21.54 12.00 16.78
N ASN A 2 -21.82 11.10 17.70
CA ASN A 2 -20.84 10.30 18.38
C ASN A 2 -21.00 8.87 17.89
N ASN A 3 -19.93 8.30 17.36
CA ASN A 3 -19.91 6.91 16.94
C ASN A 3 -19.60 6.02 18.15
N TYR A 4 -20.30 4.92 18.27
CA TYR A 4 -20.13 3.92 19.32
C TYR A 4 -19.81 2.58 18.67
N ARG A 5 -18.80 1.90 19.22
CA ARG A 5 -18.48 0.52 18.87
C ARG A 5 -19.15 -0.39 19.89
N ILE A 6 -19.84 -1.40 19.38
CA ILE A 6 -20.55 -2.42 20.15
C ILE A 6 -19.85 -3.76 19.89
N GLU A 7 -19.37 -4.39 20.96
CA GLU A 7 -18.71 -5.67 20.94
C GLU A 7 -19.65 -6.76 21.44
N ALA A 8 -19.93 -7.72 20.56
CA ALA A 8 -20.69 -8.91 20.88
C ALA A 8 -19.86 -9.87 21.76
N PRO A 9 -20.50 -10.62 22.68
CA PRO A 9 -19.80 -11.62 23.48
C PRO A 9 -19.18 -12.74 22.63
N VAL A 10 -19.77 -13.00 21.45
CA VAL A 10 -19.26 -13.96 20.48
C VAL A 10 -18.45 -13.21 19.42
N ARG A 11 -17.12 -13.36 19.46
CA ARG A 11 -16.16 -12.66 18.58
C ARG A 11 -16.31 -12.96 17.09
N SER A 12 -16.95 -14.06 16.73
CA SER A 12 -17.19 -14.44 15.33
C SER A 12 -18.64 -14.19 14.88
N TYR A 13 -19.44 -13.50 15.68
CA TYR A 13 -20.84 -13.23 15.35
C TYR A 13 -20.95 -12.21 14.22
N SER A 14 -21.61 -12.60 13.14
CA SER A 14 -21.96 -11.73 12.03
C SER A 14 -23.46 -11.87 11.78
N GLY A 15 -24.18 -10.76 11.75
CA GLY A 15 -25.64 -10.76 11.66
C GLY A 15 -26.24 -9.45 12.16
N GLU A 16 -27.54 -9.28 11.96
CA GLU A 16 -28.27 -8.12 12.47
C GLU A 16 -28.82 -8.43 13.87
N SER A 17 -28.69 -7.47 14.79
CA SER A 17 -29.31 -7.51 16.11
C SER A 17 -29.84 -6.13 16.46
N ALA A 18 -31.12 -6.03 16.84
CA ALA A 18 -31.77 -4.77 17.22
C ALA A 18 -31.55 -3.63 16.20
N GLY A 19 -31.56 -3.94 14.90
CA GLY A 19 -31.33 -2.96 13.82
C GLY A 19 -29.86 -2.57 13.62
N VAL A 20 -28.93 -3.26 14.27
CA VAL A 20 -27.48 -3.03 14.18
C VAL A 20 -26.82 -4.22 13.50
N GLN A 21 -26.09 -3.94 12.41
CA GLN A 21 -25.34 -4.96 11.70
C GLN A 21 -24.00 -5.21 12.39
N PHE A 22 -23.78 -6.45 12.83
CA PHE A 22 -22.52 -6.95 13.35
C PHE A 22 -21.71 -7.63 12.24
N SER A 23 -20.42 -7.37 12.26
CA SER A 23 -19.41 -8.02 11.43
C SER A 23 -18.26 -8.46 12.33
N LYS A 24 -18.00 -9.77 12.40
CA LYS A 24 -16.91 -10.34 13.24
C LYS A 24 -16.98 -9.86 14.70
N GLY A 25 -18.17 -9.93 15.28
CA GLY A 25 -18.44 -9.58 16.67
C GLY A 25 -18.39 -8.08 16.97
N THR A 26 -18.21 -7.21 15.96
CA THR A 26 -18.14 -5.77 16.14
C THR A 26 -19.23 -5.09 15.31
N ALA A 27 -19.89 -4.11 15.90
CA ALA A 27 -20.80 -3.22 15.18
C ALA A 27 -20.51 -1.75 15.51
N PHE A 28 -20.87 -0.87 14.60
CA PHE A 28 -20.73 0.57 14.76
C PHE A 28 -22.10 1.23 14.66
N VAL A 29 -22.42 2.09 15.62
CA VAL A 29 -23.71 2.78 15.72
C VAL A 29 -23.46 4.24 16.04
N ASP A 30 -24.14 5.13 15.32
CA ASP A 30 -24.10 6.56 15.55
C ASP A 30 -25.30 7.02 16.40
N ASP A 31 -25.09 8.02 17.27
CA ASP A 31 -26.17 8.57 18.12
C ASP A 31 -27.06 9.60 17.42
N SER A 32 -26.81 9.94 16.15
CA SER A 32 -27.58 11.02 15.51
C SER A 32 -29.03 10.64 15.24
N THR A 33 -29.33 9.34 15.15
CA THR A 33 -30.69 8.83 14.97
C THR A 33 -31.28 8.36 16.29
N LYS A 34 -32.62 8.46 16.42
CA LYS A 34 -33.33 7.92 17.58
C LYS A 34 -33.13 6.41 17.72
N GLU A 35 -33.06 5.71 16.59
CA GLU A 35 -32.82 4.28 16.50
C GLU A 35 -31.42 3.91 17.00
N GLY A 36 -30.39 4.67 16.60
CA GLY A 36 -29.02 4.46 17.06
C GLY A 36 -28.86 4.69 18.57
N ARG A 37 -29.47 5.74 19.11
CA ARG A 37 -29.51 5.96 20.58
C ARG A 37 -30.19 4.82 21.32
N ALA A 38 -31.35 4.36 20.82
CA ALA A 38 -32.08 3.25 21.42
C ALA A 38 -31.27 1.94 21.37
N ALA A 39 -30.58 1.67 20.27
CA ALA A 39 -29.70 0.51 20.14
C ALA A 39 -28.54 0.57 21.14
N ILE A 40 -27.84 1.71 21.26
CA ILE A 40 -26.75 1.91 22.23
C ILE A 40 -27.22 1.59 23.66
N GLU A 41 -28.38 2.13 24.06
CA GLU A 41 -28.95 1.83 25.38
C GLU A 41 -29.33 0.36 25.56
N TYR A 42 -29.94 -0.25 24.54
CA TYR A 42 -30.31 -1.66 24.54
C TYR A 42 -29.09 -2.55 24.81
N PHE A 43 -28.01 -2.37 24.04
CA PHE A 43 -26.80 -3.18 24.17
C PHE A 43 -26.09 -2.97 25.51
N ARG A 44 -26.06 -1.75 26.05
CA ARG A 44 -25.54 -1.50 27.41
C ARG A 44 -26.31 -2.26 28.48
N ARG A 45 -27.64 -2.36 28.36
CA ARG A 45 -28.49 -3.11 29.30
C ARG A 45 -28.32 -4.63 29.16
N GLN A 46 -28.03 -5.10 27.95
CA GLN A 46 -27.74 -6.51 27.69
C GLN A 46 -26.31 -6.94 28.08
N GLY A 47 -25.50 -6.02 28.62
CA GLY A 47 -24.13 -6.31 29.06
C GLY A 47 -23.11 -6.41 27.93
N TYR A 48 -23.42 -5.88 26.74
CA TYR A 48 -22.48 -5.79 25.63
C TYR A 48 -21.44 -4.70 25.92
N GLY A 49 -20.23 -4.88 25.39
CA GLY A 49 -19.18 -3.86 25.47
C GLY A 49 -19.52 -2.71 24.54
N VAL A 50 -19.94 -1.57 25.07
CA VAL A 50 -20.22 -0.37 24.28
C VAL A 50 -19.20 0.71 24.62
N VAL A 51 -18.38 1.07 23.64
CA VAL A 51 -17.31 2.07 23.79
C VAL A 51 -17.50 3.20 22.79
N LEU A 52 -17.16 4.42 23.20
CA LEU A 52 -17.12 5.54 22.26
C LEU A 52 -15.99 5.28 21.26
N SER A 53 -16.33 5.32 19.97
CA SER A 53 -15.39 5.16 18.87
C SER A 53 -15.17 6.53 18.24
N ASP A 54 -13.92 6.87 17.94
CA ASP A 54 -13.52 8.12 17.26
C ASP A 54 -13.94 8.15 15.77
N GLY A 55 -14.92 7.35 15.37
CA GLY A 55 -15.41 7.24 14.00
C GLY A 55 -14.51 6.45 13.03
N LYS A 56 -13.27 6.08 13.41
CA LYS A 56 -12.45 5.16 12.62
C LYS A 56 -13.01 3.73 12.71
N THR A 57 -13.57 3.25 11.61
CA THR A 57 -14.06 1.88 11.46
C THR A 57 -12.89 0.90 11.54
N ASP A 58 -13.11 -0.34 12.00
CA ASP A 58 -12.04 -1.37 12.05
C ASP A 58 -11.48 -1.65 10.64
N GLU A 59 -12.28 -1.44 9.59
CA GLU A 59 -11.85 -1.48 8.18
C GLU A 59 -10.92 -0.33 7.79
N GLU A 60 -11.11 0.87 8.32
CA GLU A 60 -10.17 1.99 8.11
C GLU A 60 -8.88 1.77 8.90
N ARG A 61 -8.95 1.19 10.10
CA ARG A 61 -7.74 0.80 10.87
C ARG A 61 -7.00 -0.35 10.19
N ALA A 62 -7.70 -1.34 9.66
CA ALA A 62 -7.10 -2.44 8.91
C ALA A 62 -6.48 -1.93 7.60
N GLN A 63 -7.12 -0.98 6.91
CA GLN A 63 -6.53 -0.31 5.75
C GLN A 63 -5.34 0.57 6.14
N GLU A 64 -5.35 1.26 7.29
CA GLU A 64 -4.20 2.03 7.80
C GLU A 64 -3.04 1.09 8.15
N ILE A 65 -3.30 -0.09 8.71
CA ILE A 65 -2.28 -1.10 9.02
C ILE A 65 -1.77 -1.79 7.74
N VAL A 66 -2.63 -2.13 6.78
CA VAL A 66 -2.22 -2.68 5.48
C VAL A 66 -1.45 -1.64 4.67
N THR A 67 -1.88 -0.38 4.66
CA THR A 67 -1.12 0.75 4.10
C THR A 67 0.18 1.00 4.87
N ALA A 68 0.24 0.80 6.19
CA ALA A 68 1.49 0.93 6.93
C ALA A 68 2.46 -0.24 6.66
N ILE A 69 1.94 -1.47 6.50
CA ILE A 69 2.76 -2.67 6.22
C ILE A 69 3.20 -2.71 4.75
N VAL A 70 2.38 -2.21 3.82
CA VAL A 70 2.73 -2.04 2.39
C VAL A 70 3.56 -0.77 2.16
N GLY A 71 3.28 0.31 2.90
CA GLY A 71 3.97 1.60 2.81
C GLY A 71 5.36 1.61 3.46
N GLN A 72 5.69 0.65 4.32
CA GLN A 72 7.07 0.47 4.81
C GLN A 72 7.97 -0.31 3.85
N ARG A 73 7.44 -0.83 2.73
CA ARG A 73 8.24 -1.55 1.74
C ARG A 73 8.25 -0.93 0.35
N ASN A 74 7.74 0.29 0.19
CA ASN A 74 8.00 1.09 -1.01
C ASN A 74 7.76 2.59 -0.76
N PRO A 75 8.80 3.43 -0.58
CA PRO A 75 8.65 4.88 -0.54
C PRO A 75 8.31 5.54 -1.89
N GLY A 76 7.96 4.79 -2.94
CA GLY A 76 7.89 5.30 -4.32
C GLY A 76 6.51 5.52 -4.95
N SER A 77 5.39 5.53 -4.22
CA SER A 77 4.08 5.70 -4.88
C SER A 77 3.12 6.62 -4.15
N SER A 78 3.43 7.92 -4.22
CA SER A 78 2.43 8.99 -4.22
C SER A 78 2.97 10.22 -4.98
N ALA A 79 2.54 10.34 -6.23
CA ALA A 79 2.20 11.58 -6.94
C ALA A 79 3.27 12.52 -7.52
N GLU A 80 4.58 12.24 -7.44
CA GLU A 80 5.58 13.02 -8.20
C GLU A 80 6.46 12.14 -9.10
N PRO A 81 6.71 12.54 -10.36
CA PRO A 81 7.67 11.85 -11.21
C PRO A 81 9.06 11.92 -10.57
N PHE A 82 9.70 10.78 -10.32
CA PHE A 82 11.09 10.70 -9.86
C PHE A 82 12.01 11.52 -10.77
N ASP A 83 12.71 12.50 -10.20
CA ASP A 83 13.63 13.40 -10.88
C ASP A 83 15.09 12.99 -10.59
N PRO A 84 15.81 12.38 -11.54
CA PRO A 84 17.18 11.90 -11.29
C PRO A 84 18.18 13.03 -11.00
N ALA A 85 17.85 14.29 -11.34
CA ALA A 85 18.73 15.42 -11.10
C ALA A 85 18.71 15.89 -9.63
N GLN A 86 17.62 15.64 -8.91
CA GLN A 86 17.53 15.87 -7.46
C GLN A 86 18.14 14.75 -6.60
N HIS A 87 18.46 13.61 -7.22
CA HIS A 87 18.93 12.41 -6.52
C HIS A 87 20.40 12.08 -6.86
N GLY A 88 21.10 11.41 -5.93
CA GLY A 88 22.49 10.96 -6.12
C GLY A 88 22.58 9.73 -7.04
N VAL A 89 23.78 9.40 -7.52
CA VAL A 89 23.97 8.26 -8.44
C VAL A 89 23.46 6.94 -7.85
N GLU A 90 23.75 6.68 -6.57
CA GLU A 90 23.36 5.46 -5.88
C GLU A 90 21.84 5.35 -5.72
N ASP A 91 21.18 6.47 -5.43
CA ASP A 91 19.73 6.55 -5.25
C ASP A 91 18.98 6.36 -6.57
N VAL A 92 19.50 6.97 -7.65
CA VAL A 92 18.98 6.74 -9.02
C VAL A 92 19.14 5.28 -9.42
N LEU A 93 20.28 4.63 -9.12
CA LEU A 93 20.47 3.21 -9.45
C LEU A 93 19.56 2.30 -8.64
N ALA A 94 19.34 2.59 -7.36
CA ALA A 94 18.40 1.85 -6.52
C ALA A 94 16.96 1.99 -7.03
N HIS A 95 16.53 3.21 -7.37
CA HIS A 95 15.22 3.47 -7.98
C HIS A 95 15.05 2.73 -9.29
N LEU A 96 16.06 2.73 -10.16
CA LEU A 96 16.05 1.97 -11.42
C LEU A 96 16.00 0.46 -11.22
N ASP A 97 16.46 -0.06 -10.07
CA ASP A 97 16.34 -1.49 -9.77
C ASP A 97 14.93 -1.89 -9.31
N GLU A 98 14.22 -1.00 -8.62
CA GLU A 98 12.85 -1.24 -8.20
C GLU A 98 11.81 -0.83 -9.26
N ALA A 99 12.17 0.09 -10.16
CA ALA A 99 11.31 0.62 -11.19
C ALA A 99 11.02 -0.37 -12.33
N ASP A 100 9.80 -0.27 -12.87
CA ASP A 100 9.38 -0.95 -14.09
C ASP A 100 10.10 -0.37 -15.33
N LEU A 101 10.09 -1.13 -16.44
CA LEU A 101 10.75 -0.75 -17.69
C LEU A 101 10.35 0.65 -18.20
N ASP A 102 9.08 1.03 -18.05
CA ASP A 102 8.56 2.34 -18.48
C ASP A 102 9.15 3.48 -17.64
N GLU A 103 9.13 3.35 -16.32
CA GLU A 103 9.71 4.34 -15.40
C GLU A 103 11.23 4.38 -15.52
N ALA A 104 11.90 3.23 -15.64
CA ALA A 104 13.34 3.16 -15.86
C ALA A 104 13.75 3.88 -17.15
N THR A 105 12.98 3.70 -18.23
CA THR A 105 13.20 4.42 -19.49
C THR A 105 13.04 5.93 -19.29
N ARG A 106 11.99 6.38 -18.59
CA ARG A 106 11.76 7.81 -18.33
C ARG A 106 12.90 8.44 -17.52
N VAL A 107 13.34 7.77 -16.46
CA VAL A 107 14.40 8.26 -15.57
C VAL A 107 15.75 8.29 -16.29
N LEU A 108 16.09 7.26 -17.07
CA LEU A 108 17.31 7.24 -17.88
C LEU A 108 17.30 8.30 -18.99
N ASP A 109 16.13 8.62 -19.54
CA ASP A 109 15.98 9.70 -20.51
C ASP A 109 16.14 11.08 -19.87
N ALA A 110 15.52 11.29 -18.70
CA ALA A 110 15.69 12.51 -17.92
C ALA A 110 17.16 12.73 -17.49
N GLU A 111 17.88 11.68 -17.08
CA GLU A 111 19.30 11.78 -16.72
C GLU A 111 20.21 12.04 -17.94
N ALA A 112 19.83 11.54 -19.12
CA ALA A 112 20.52 11.85 -20.37
C ALA A 112 20.25 13.29 -20.85
N ALA A 113 19.04 13.79 -20.63
CA ALA A 113 18.62 15.16 -20.94
C ALA A 113 19.07 16.20 -19.90
N ALA A 114 19.60 15.75 -18.75
CA ALA A 114 20.06 16.63 -17.69
C ALA A 114 21.21 17.54 -18.16
N LYS A 115 21.32 18.71 -17.53
CA LYS A 115 22.38 19.70 -17.83
C LYS A 115 23.80 19.14 -17.59
N LYS A 116 23.92 18.11 -16.76
CA LYS A 116 25.17 17.39 -16.47
C LYS A 116 24.88 15.88 -16.48
N PRO A 117 24.87 15.24 -17.66
CA PRO A 117 24.60 13.82 -17.74
C PRO A 117 25.71 13.04 -17.05
N ARG A 118 25.33 12.12 -16.16
CA ARG A 118 26.28 11.31 -15.40
C ARG A 118 26.65 10.09 -16.23
N VAL A 119 27.86 10.11 -16.80
CA VAL A 119 28.37 9.03 -17.67
C VAL A 119 28.26 7.64 -17.04
N GLY A 120 28.40 7.51 -15.72
CA GLY A 120 28.25 6.23 -15.02
C GLY A 120 26.84 5.62 -15.09
N ILE A 121 25.80 6.45 -15.29
CA ILE A 121 24.40 6.02 -15.44
C ILE A 121 24.04 5.92 -16.92
N THR A 122 24.37 6.94 -17.72
CA THR A 122 24.03 6.95 -19.15
C THR A 122 24.76 5.88 -19.95
N SER A 123 26.01 5.53 -19.59
CA SER A 123 26.72 4.39 -20.21
C SER A 123 26.15 3.03 -19.84
N LYS A 124 25.38 2.93 -18.74
CA LYS A 124 24.72 1.69 -18.31
C LYS A 124 23.24 1.63 -18.73
N ARG A 125 22.76 2.62 -19.49
CA ARG A 125 21.35 2.72 -19.91
C ARG A 125 20.87 1.43 -20.59
N GLU A 126 21.63 0.91 -21.54
CA GLU A 126 21.26 -0.30 -22.28
C GLU A 126 21.25 -1.55 -21.39
N ASP A 127 22.22 -1.68 -20.47
CA ASP A 127 22.32 -2.79 -19.52
C ASP A 127 21.15 -2.77 -18.51
N LEU A 128 20.82 -1.60 -17.99
CA LEU A 128 19.69 -1.41 -17.06
C LEU A 128 18.34 -1.67 -17.73
N LEU A 129 18.16 -1.23 -18.98
CA LEU A 129 16.94 -1.52 -19.75
C LEU A 129 16.84 -2.99 -20.16
N ALA A 130 17.97 -3.63 -20.48
CA ALA A 130 18.02 -5.06 -20.78
C ALA A 130 17.72 -5.92 -19.56
N ALA A 131 18.15 -5.52 -18.36
CA ALA A 131 17.83 -6.20 -17.11
C ALA A 131 16.32 -6.13 -16.76
N LYS A 132 15.63 -5.07 -17.17
CA LYS A 132 14.18 -4.88 -16.96
C LYS A 132 13.31 -5.42 -18.08
N THR A 133 13.86 -5.53 -19.28
CA THR A 133 13.20 -6.23 -20.38
C THR A 133 13.33 -7.73 -20.09
N PRO A 134 12.24 -8.47 -19.84
CA PRO A 134 12.35 -9.91 -19.62
C PRO A 134 12.89 -10.55 -20.90
N ALA A 135 14.19 -10.82 -20.92
CA ALA A 135 14.79 -11.65 -21.94
C ALA A 135 14.17 -13.03 -21.79
N ALA A 136 13.44 -13.47 -22.81
CA ALA A 136 13.37 -14.89 -23.13
C ALA A 136 14.78 -15.47 -22.96
N PRO A 137 14.93 -16.64 -22.31
CA PRO A 137 16.22 -17.14 -21.85
C PRO A 137 17.22 -17.09 -23.00
N ALA A 138 18.27 -16.29 -22.82
CA ALA A 138 19.48 -16.40 -23.61
C ALA A 138 20.03 -17.80 -23.34
N GLY A 139 19.83 -18.70 -24.30
CA GLY A 139 20.50 -19.99 -24.31
C GLY A 139 22.00 -19.75 -24.26
N ASP A 140 22.59 -20.23 -23.17
CA ASP A 140 23.99 -20.56 -22.95
C ASP A 140 24.86 -20.55 -24.21
N ASP A 141 25.78 -19.58 -24.27
CA ASP A 141 27.01 -19.72 -25.00
C ASP A 141 27.98 -20.56 -24.13
N GLN A 142 27.88 -21.88 -24.21
CA GLN A 142 28.95 -22.77 -23.75
C GLN A 142 29.83 -23.20 -24.93
N LYS A 143 30.90 -22.43 -25.07
CA LYS A 143 32.20 -22.81 -25.63
C LYS A 143 32.62 -24.22 -25.17
N GLU A 144 32.60 -25.21 -26.06
CA GLU A 144 33.45 -26.40 -25.93
C GLU A 144 34.32 -26.56 -27.19
N ALA A 145 35.62 -26.67 -26.93
CA ALA A 145 36.68 -26.71 -27.90
C ALA A 145 37.02 -28.16 -28.24
N GLY A 146 37.23 -28.44 -29.53
CA GLY A 146 38.18 -29.41 -30.05
C GLY A 146 37.92 -30.91 -29.78
N GLN A 147 37.65 -31.66 -30.85
CA GLN A 147 38.60 -32.59 -31.48
C GLN A 147 38.02 -33.15 -32.78
#